data_AF-A0ABD0R1E3-F1
#
_entry.id   AF-A0ABD0R1E3-F1
#
_cell.length_a   1.000
_cell.length_b   1.000
_cell.length_c   1.000
_cell.angle_alpha   90.00
_cell.angle_beta   90.00
_cell.angle_gamma   90.00
#
_symmetry.space_group_name_H-M   'P 1'
#
loop_
_entity.id
_entity.type
_entity.pdbx_description
1 polymer ?
#
loop_
_entity_poly.entity_id
_entity_poly.type
_entity_poly.pdbx_seq_one_letter_code
_entity_poly.pdbx_strand_id
1 'polypeptide(L)' 'YYGGAEVVDQIELLCQKRALEAFDLDPALWGVNVQPYSGSPANFAAYTAVLNPHERIMGLDLPDGG' A
#
# COMPACT_ATOMS: atom_id res chain seq x y z
N TYR A 1 -13.32 -12.28 5.41
CA TYR A 1 -14.09 -13.22 4.55
C TYR A 1 -14.25 -14.62 5.16
N TYR A 2 -13.29 -15.08 5.96
CA TYR A 2 -13.34 -16.35 6.68
C TYR A 2 -13.16 -16.11 8.19
N GLY A 3 -13.65 -17.02 9.02
CA GLY A 3 -13.40 -16.99 10.47
C GLY A 3 -12.05 -17.62 10.84
N GLY A 4 -11.60 -17.42 12.09
CA GLY A 4 -10.36 -18.02 12.61
C GLY A 4 -9.08 -17.27 12.25
N ALA A 5 -9.18 -15.97 11.97
CA ALA A 5 -8.05 -15.12 11.58
C ALA A 5 -7.45 -14.32 12.76
N GLU A 6 -7.81 -14.61 14.02
CA GLU A 6 -7.52 -13.72 15.16
C GLU A 6 -6.03 -13.44 15.34
N VAL A 7 -5.16 -14.43 15.09
CA VAL A 7 -3.70 -14.26 15.18
C VAL A 7 -3.17 -13.49 13.97
N VAL A 8 -3.72 -13.74 12.78
CA VAL A 8 -3.32 -13.07 11.55
C VAL A 8 -3.71 -11.60 11.60
N ASP A 9 -4.90 -11.29 12.10
CA ASP A 9 -5.39 -9.92 12.31
C ASP A 9 -4.46 -9.16 13.27
N GLN A 10 -4.02 -9.79 14.36
CA GLN A 10 -3.06 -9.19 15.28
C GLN A 10 -1.70 -8.90 14.61
N ILE A 11 -1.21 -9.81 13.78
CA ILE A 11 0.04 -9.62 13.02
C ILE A 11 -0.11 -8.46 12.04
N GLU A 12 -1.22 -8.40 11.31
CA GLU A 12 -1.48 -7.35 10.33
C GLU A 12 -1.57 -5.97 11.01
N LEU A 13 -2.35 -5.85 12.09
CA LEU A 13 -2.47 -4.60 12.85
C LEU A 13 -1.13 -4.15 13.43
N LEU A 14 -0.30 -5.08 13.93
CA LEU A 14 1.04 -4.77 14.40
C LEU A 14 1.96 -4.28 13.27
N CYS A 15 1.88 -4.91 12.09
CA CYS A 15 2.64 -4.50 10.92
C CYS A 15 2.26 -3.10 10.47
N GLN A 16 0.96 -2.80 10.36
CA GLN A 16 0.44 -1.49 10.02
C GLN A 16 0.91 -0.41 11.01
N LYS A 17 0.78 -0.68 12.32
CA LYS A 17 1.25 0.23 13.37
C LYS A 17 2.74 0.54 13.23
N ARG A 18 3.58 -0.50 13.09
CA ARG A 18 5.04 -0.34 12.97
C ARG A 18 5.44 0.38 11.68
N ALA A 19 4.72 0.16 10.59
CA ALA A 19 4.96 0.88 9.34
C ALA A 19 4.73 2.38 9.51
N LEU A 20 3.65 2.80 10.17
CA LEU A 20 3.42 4.22 10.45
C LEU A 20 4.48 4.81 11.40
N GLU A 21 4.83 4.08 12.46
CA GLU A 21 5.88 4.50 13.40
C GLU A 21 7.26 4.63 12.73
N ALA A 22 7.60 3.73 11.80
CA ALA A 22 8.91 3.73 11.11
C ALA A 22 9.13 4.95 10.20
N PHE A 23 8.05 5.64 9.80
CA PHE A 23 8.10 6.84 8.97
C PHE A 23 7.59 8.09 9.72
N ASP A 24 7.47 8.02 11.05
CA ASP A 24 7.01 9.11 11.93
C ASP A 24 5.65 9.70 11.51
N LEU A 25 4.71 8.85 11.09
CA LEU A 25 3.41 9.27 10.57
C LEU A 25 2.33 9.27 11.66
N ASP A 26 1.50 10.33 11.68
CA ASP A 26 0.31 10.41 12.52
C ASP A 26 -0.78 9.46 12.00
N PRO A 27 -1.22 8.45 12.77
CA PRO A 27 -2.28 7.52 12.37
C PRO A 27 -3.65 8.18 12.14
N ALA A 28 -3.88 9.41 12.61
CA ALA A 28 -5.09 10.17 12.30
C ALA A 28 -5.10 10.75 10.88
N LEU A 29 -3.92 10.91 10.27
CA LEU A 29 -3.75 11.49 8.93
C LEU A 29 -3.36 10.44 7.89
N TRP A 30 -2.68 9.37 8.31
CA TRP A 30 -2.11 8.36 7.42
C TRP A 30 -2.62 6.96 7.74
N GLY A 31 -2.97 6.23 6.69
CA GLY A 31 -3.18 4.79 6.72
C GLY A 31 -2.13 4.07 5.89
N VAL A 32 -2.00 2.75 6.08
CA VAL A 32 -1.09 1.91 5.30
C VAL A 32 -1.76 0.57 4.98
N ASN A 33 -1.62 0.12 3.74
CA ASN A 33 -1.97 -1.23 3.33
C ASN A 33 -0.68 -2.06 3.19
N VAL A 34 -0.56 -3.12 3.99
CA VAL A 34 0.64 -3.98 4.08
C VAL A 34 0.49 -5.29 3.30
N GLN A 35 -0.56 -5.44 2.50
CA GLN A 35 -0.89 -6.66 1.77
C GLN A 35 -0.32 -6.80 0.35
N PRO A 36 0.12 -5.74 -0.38
CA PRO A 36 0.67 -5.92 -1.72
C PRO A 36 1.89 -6.86 -1.74
N TYR A 37 1.88 -7.82 -2.67
CA TYR A 37 2.90 -8.87 -2.73
C TYR A 37 4.31 -8.38 -3.09
N SER A 38 4.40 -7.26 -3.80
CA SER A 38 5.66 -6.62 -4.19
C SER A 38 5.40 -5.18 -4.64
N GLY A 39 6.45 -4.44 -5.00
CA GLY A 39 6.36 -3.04 -5.41
C GLY A 39 5.53 -2.82 -6.68
N SER A 40 5.76 -3.59 -7.75
CA SER A 40 5.02 -3.39 -9.02
C SER A 40 3.50 -3.64 -8.86
N PRO A 41 3.05 -4.71 -8.20
CA PRO A 41 1.63 -4.88 -7.87
C PRO A 41 1.07 -3.78 -6.94
N ALA A 42 1.88 -3.25 -6.01
CA ALA A 42 1.46 -2.14 -5.16
C ALA A 42 1.16 -0.88 -5.98
N ASN A 43 2.04 -0.53 -6.93
CA ASN A 43 1.82 0.60 -7.84
C ASN A 43 0.55 0.39 -8.68
N PHE A 44 0.35 -0.81 -9.22
CA PHE A 44 -0.84 -1.10 -10.03
C PHE A 44 -2.14 -1.00 -9.22
N ALA A 45 -2.14 -1.48 -7.97
CA ALA A 45 -3.28 -1.32 -7.06
C ALA A 45 -3.56 0.15 -6.72
N ALA A 46 -2.51 0.94 -6.47
CA ALA A 46 -2.63 2.37 -6.22
C ALA A 46 -3.25 3.13 -7.41
N TYR A 47 -2.80 2.83 -8.63
CA TYR A 47 -3.37 3.43 -9.84
C TYR A 47 -4.82 3.03 -10.03
N THR A 48 -5.14 1.74 -9.90
CA THR A 48 -6.50 1.22 -10.07
C THR A 48 -7.47 1.80 -9.03
N ALA A 49 -6.99 2.16 -7.84
CA ALA A 49 -7.82 2.73 -6.78
C ALA A 49 -8.28 4.17 -7.07
N VAL A 50 -7.49 4.94 -7.85
CA VAL A 50 -7.73 6.38 -8.06
C VAL A 50 -7.93 6.77 -9.52
N LEU A 51 -7.65 5.87 -10.46
CA LEU A 51 -7.75 6.10 -11.90
C LEU A 51 -8.72 5.13 -12.56
N ASN A 52 -9.48 5.66 -13.51
CA ASN A 52 -10.21 4.83 -14.47
C ASN A 52 -9.29 4.29 -15.56
N PRO A 53 -9.68 3.19 -16.23
CA PRO A 53 -9.00 2.76 -17.45
C PRO A 53 -8.87 3.92 -18.45
N HIS A 54 -7.67 4.07 -19.02
CA HIS A 54 -7.29 5.11 -20.00
C HIS A 54 -7.10 6.53 -19.45
N GLU A 55 -7.23 6.75 -18.15
CA GLU A 55 -6.76 8.01 -17.55
C GLU A 55 -5.23 8.10 -17.62
N ARG A 56 -4.72 9.33 -17.45
CA ARG A 56 -3.33 9.66 -17.74
C ARG A 56 -2.49 9.66 -16.48
N ILE A 57 -1.29 9.07 -16.58
CA ILE A 57 -0.21 9.16 -15.59
C ILE A 57 1.05 9.68 -16.26
N MET A 58 1.88 10.38 -15.50
CA MET A 58 3.22 10.78 -15.91
C MET A 58 4.22 10.24 -14.87
N GLY A 59 5.30 9.63 -15.34
CA GLY A 59 6.40 9.13 -14.52
C GLY A 59 7.75 9.52 -15.13
N LEU A 60 8.83 9.22 -14.42
CA LEU A 60 10.18 9.34 -14.97
C LEU A 60 10.36 8.34 -16.12
N ASP A 61 11.05 8.74 -17.18
CA ASP A 61 11.29 7.85 -18.32
C ASP A 61 12.22 6.70 -17.92
N LEU A 62 12.03 5.52 -18.52
CA LEU A 62 12.78 4.31 -18.16
C LEU A 62 14.30 4.46 -18.41
N PRO A 63 14.77 5.02 -19.55
CA PRO A 63 16.19 5.29 -19.77
C PRO A 63 16.78 6.34 -18.82
N ASP A 64 15.93 7.19 -18.23
CA ASP A 64 16.32 8.21 -17.26
C ASP A 64 16.29 7.67 -15.80
N GLY A 65 15.99 6.38 -15.61
CA GLY A 65 16.04 5.69 -14.33
C GLY A 65 14.69 5.49 -13.62
N GLY A 66 13.59 5.62 -14.35
CA GLY A 66 12.24 5.31 -13.87
C GLY A 66 11.94 3.82 -13.67
#